data_AF-A0A7X0D674-F1
#
_entry.id   AF-A0A7X0D674-F1
#
_cell.length_a   1.000
_cell.length_b   1.000
_cell.length_c   1.000
_cell.angle_alpha   90.00
_cell.angle_beta   90.00
_cell.angle_gamma   90.00
#
_symmetry.space_group_name_H-M   'P 1'
#
loop_
_entity.id
_entity.type
_entity.pdbx_description
1 polymer ?
#
loop_
_entity_poly.entity_id
_entity_poly.type
_entity_poly.pdbx_seq_one_letter_code
_entity_poly.pdbx_strand_id
1 'polypeptide(L)' 'MLPITADITEEWGRLSVPDPLPVIDGLSAATAKVHGLTLVTRNTKDVRRPGVDLLDPFTFGK' A
#
# COMPACT_ATOMS: atom_id res chain seq x y z
N MET A 1 8.42 13.49 3.94
CA MET A 1 7.72 13.12 2.69
C MET A 1 8.61 12.15 1.93
N LEU A 2 8.06 11.06 1.41
CA LEU A 2 8.79 10.10 0.57
C LEU A 2 8.47 10.40 -0.90
N PRO A 3 9.46 10.52 -1.79
CA PRO A 3 9.22 10.72 -3.21
C PRO A 3 8.71 9.43 -3.85
N ILE A 4 7.93 9.55 -4.92
CA ILE A 4 7.59 8.40 -5.77
C ILE A 4 8.77 8.16 -6.71
N THR A 5 9.46 7.03 -6.51
CA THR A 5 10.62 6.61 -7.31
C THR A 5 10.21 5.55 -8.35
N ALA A 6 11.12 5.23 -9.27
CA ALA A 6 10.92 4.15 -10.25
C ALA A 6 10.56 2.82 -9.57
N ASP A 7 11.28 2.44 -8.51
CA ASP A 7 11.04 1.20 -7.75
C ASP A 7 9.62 1.18 -7.15
N ILE A 8 9.14 2.32 -6.64
CA ILE A 8 7.77 2.45 -6.13
C ILE A 8 6.75 2.30 -7.26
N THR A 9 7.00 2.91 -8.43
CA THR A 9 6.09 2.78 -9.58
C THR A 9 6.05 1.37 -10.15
N GLU A 10 7.19 0.67 -10.17
CA GLU A 10 7.26 -0.73 -10.61
C GLU A 10 6.51 -1.64 -9.63
N GLU A 11 6.71 -1.44 -8.32
CA GLU A 11 5.99 -2.19 -7.31
C GLU A 11 4.48 -1.92 -7.35
N TRP A 12 4.07 -0.67 -7.56
CA TRP A 12 2.66 -0.34 -7.79
C TRP A 12 2.07 -1.09 -8.98
N GLY A 13 2.84 -1.20 -10.08
CA GLY A 13 2.46 -2.01 -11.25
C GLY A 13 2.24 -3.48 -10.87
N ARG A 14 3.17 -4.08 -10.11
CA ARG A 14 3.03 -5.46 -9.61
C ARG A 14 1.82 -5.64 -8.70
N LEU A 15 1.55 -4.70 -7.80
CA LEU A 15 0.40 -4.74 -6.88
C LEU A 15 -0.95 -4.59 -7.59
N SER A 16 -0.96 -3.98 -8.77
CA SER A 16 -2.18 -3.66 -9.54
C SER A 16 -2.62 -4.77 -10.49
N VAL A 17 -1.98 -5.93 -10.47
CA VAL A 17 -2.31 -7.07 -11.34
C VAL A 17 -2.75 -8.28 -10.48
N PRO A 18 -3.82 -8.99 -10.86
CA PRO A 18 -4.70 -8.75 -12.00
C PRO A 18 -5.75 -7.65 -11.78
N ASP A 19 -5.87 -7.15 -10.55
CA ASP A 19 -6.91 -6.22 -10.13
C ASP A 19 -6.32 -4.83 -9.81
N PRO A 20 -6.57 -3.81 -10.67
CA PRO A 20 -6.02 -2.48 -10.53
C PRO A 20 -6.41 -1.79 -9.22
N LEU A 21 -5.42 -1.20 -8.56
CA LEU A 21 -5.66 -0.36 -7.39
C LEU A 21 -5.95 1.09 -7.81
N PRO A 22 -6.76 1.84 -7.04
CA PRO A 22 -6.80 3.29 -7.16
C PRO A 22 -5.39 3.87 -7.06
N VAL A 23 -5.04 4.82 -7.94
CA VAL A 23 -3.66 5.29 -8.12
C VAL A 23 -3.00 5.72 -6.81
N ILE A 24 -3.69 6.54 -6.00
CA ILE A 24 -3.14 7.07 -4.74
C ILE A 24 -2.95 5.96 -3.71
N ASP A 25 -3.94 5.08 -3.57
CA ASP A 25 -3.93 3.97 -2.61
C ASP A 25 -2.86 2.93 -2.98
N GLY A 26 -2.75 2.61 -4.27
CA GLY A 26 -1.74 1.71 -4.81
C GLY A 26 -0.32 2.25 -4.66
N LEU A 27 -0.08 3.53 -4.95
CA LEU A 27 1.22 4.15 -4.73
C LEU A 27 1.58 4.24 -3.24
N SER A 28 0.60 4.47 -2.36
CA SER A 28 0.81 4.47 -0.91
C SER A 28 1.20 3.07 -0.40
N ALA A 29 0.51 2.03 -0.87
CA ALA A 29 0.82 0.64 -0.54
C ALA A 29 2.18 0.19 -1.08
N ALA A 30 2.51 0.56 -2.32
CA ALA A 30 3.82 0.29 -2.92
C ALA A 30 4.96 0.99 -2.18
N THR A 31 4.76 2.26 -1.81
CA THR A 31 5.72 3.03 -0.99
C THR A 31 5.96 2.33 0.34
N ALA A 32 4.90 1.94 1.04
CA ALA A 32 5.01 1.24 2.31
C ALA A 32 5.80 -0.08 2.15
N LYS A 33 5.47 -0.89 1.14
CA LYS A 33 6.15 -2.16 0.87
C LYS A 33 7.62 -2.00 0.52
N VAL A 34 7.97 -1.07 -0.39
CA VAL A 34 9.37 -0.82 -0.79
C VAL A 34 10.23 -0.39 0.41
N HIS A 35 9.65 0.38 1.33
CA HIS A 35 10.36 0.86 2.51
C HIS A 35 10.24 -0.05 3.75
N GLY A 36 9.52 -1.18 3.67
CA GLY A 36 9.27 -2.06 4.82
C GLY A 36 8.46 -1.41 5.93
N LEU A 37 7.51 -0.54 5.57
CA LEU A 37 6.62 0.17 6.49
C LEU A 37 5.23 -0.46 6.53
N THR A 38 4.50 -0.22 7.62
CA THR A 38 3.07 -0.53 7.72
C THR A 38 2.23 0.64 7.19
N LEU A 39 1.35 0.38 6.23
CA LEU A 39 0.38 1.36 5.75
C LEU A 39 -0.82 1.41 6.72
N VAL A 40 -0.93 2.53 7.43
CA VAL A 40 -2.07 2.81 8.33
C VAL A 40 -3.22 3.39 7.54
N THR A 41 -4.36 2.70 7.49
CA THR A 41 -5.55 3.16 6.75
C THR A 41 -6.81 2.48 7.27
N ARG A 42 -7.95 3.19 7.21
CA ARG A 42 -9.27 2.59 7.46
C ARG A 42 -9.73 1.65 6.33
N ASN A 43 -9.22 1.86 5.12
CA ASN A 43 -9.66 1.15 3.90
C ASN A 43 -8.76 -0.08 3.62
N THR A 44 -8.49 -0.90 4.64
CA THR A 44 -7.55 -2.03 4.47
C THR A 44 -8.00 -3.04 3.42
N LYS A 45 -9.31 -3.11 3.11
CA LYS A 45 -9.86 -4.06 2.15
C LYS A 45 -9.39 -3.77 0.72
N ASP A 46 -9.32 -2.48 0.37
CA ASP A 46 -9.06 -2.04 -1.00
C ASP A 46 -7.58 -2.23 -1.35
N VAL A 47 -6.69 -2.03 -0.38
CA VAL A 47 -5.22 -2.09 -0.56
C VAL A 47 -4.58 -3.39 -0.11
N ARG A 48 -5.37 -4.39 0.30
CA ARG A 48 -4.83 -5.67 0.75
C ARG A 48 -4.12 -6.36 -0.40
N ARG A 49 -2.80 -6.51 -0.28
CA ARG A 49 -1.94 -7.21 -1.23
C ARG A 49 -0.84 -7.98 -0.50
N PRO A 50 -0.29 -9.04 -1.11
CA PRO A 50 0.84 -9.77 -0.52
C PRO A 50 2.06 -8.87 -0.27
N GLY A 51 2.59 -8.93 0.96
CA GLY A 51 3.76 -8.17 1.38
C GLY A 51 3.48 -6.69 1.68
N VAL A 52 2.21 -6.26 1.71
CA VAL A 52 1.83 -4.93 2.23
C VAL A 52 1.31 -5.12 3.64
N ASP A 53 2.06 -4.61 4.61
CA ASP A 53 1.63 -4.60 6.01
C ASP A 53 0.59 -3.50 6.22
N LEU A 54 -0.54 -3.84 6.84
CA LEU A 54 -1.68 -2.95 7.03
C LEU A 54 -2.07 -2.86 8.50
N LEU A 55 -2.46 -1.65 8.92
CA LEU A 55 -3.05 -1.41 10.24
C LEU A 55 -4.27 -0.52 10.09
N ASP A 56 -5.42 -0.97 10.60
CA ASP A 56 -6.61 -0.15 10.71
C ASP A 56 -6.65 0.53 12.10
N PRO A 57 -6.48 1.87 12.17
CA PRO A 57 -6.37 2.57 13.45
C PRO A 57 -7.70 2.60 14.23
N PHE A 58 -8.83 2.24 13.62
CA PHE A 58 -10.14 2.23 14.28
C PHE A 58 -10.49 0.90 14.95
N THR A 59 -9.73 -0.15 14.62
CA THR A 59 -9.88 -1.51 15.19
C THR A 59 -8.67 -1.93 16.01
N PHE A 60 -7.49 -1.34 15.78
CA PHE A 60 -6.30 -1.60 16.56
C PHE A 60 -6.45 -1.11 18.02
N GLY A 61 -6.18 -2.00 18.99
CA GLY A 61 -6.17 -1.67 20.42
C GLY A 61 -7.56 -1.55 21.09
N LYS A 62 -8.63 -1.93 20.37
CA LYS A 62 -9.96 -2.15 20.93
C LYS A 62 -10.17 -3.58 21.37
#